data_AF-A0A813IDG5-F1
#
_entry.id   AF-A0A813IDG5-F1
#
_cell.length_a   1.000
_cell.length_b   1.000
_cell.length_c   1.000
_cell.angle_alpha   90.00
_cell.angle_beta   90.00
_cell.angle_gamma   90.00
#
_symmetry.space_group_name_H-M   'P 1'
#
loop_
_entity.id
_entity.type
_entity.pdbx_description
1 polymer ?
#
loop_
_entity_poly.entity_id
_entity_poly.type
_entity_poly.pdbx_seq_one_letter_code
_entity_poly.pdbx_strand_id
1 'polypeptide(L)'
;MLGLIHRVVLGDTPPQFSEYIRPATFVSFPRGLRHACGRHTRQLHDPMDGTQINMVTRSVLGLVYVYNLLPQHVVDCTSVSAFQKKLQGGAKAAARAGHEWWGELLRSG
;
A
#
# COMPACT_ATOMS: atom_id res chain seq x y z
N MET A 1 -9.96 0.91 -0.25
CA MET A 1 -9.65 0.67 -1.68
C MET A 1 -8.30 -0.02 -1.92
N LEU A 2 -7.50 -0.33 -0.89
CA LEU A 2 -6.24 -1.09 -1.07
C LEU A 2 -6.43 -2.45 -1.77
N GLY A 3 -7.58 -3.11 -1.61
CA GLY A 3 -7.88 -4.34 -2.34
C GLY A 3 -7.97 -4.16 -3.86
N LEU A 4 -8.42 -2.99 -4.34
CA LEU A 4 -8.40 -2.66 -5.77
C LEU A 4 -6.96 -2.53 -6.28
N ILE A 5 -6.12 -1.82 -5.52
CA ILE A 5 -4.70 -1.66 -5.84
C ILE A 5 -4.00 -3.03 -5.88
N HIS A 6 -4.25 -3.87 -4.87
CA HIS A 6 -3.71 -5.23 -4.83
C HIS A 6 -4.18 -6.09 -6.01
N ARG A 7 -5.44 -5.94 -6.43
CA ARG A 7 -5.98 -6.61 -7.63
C ARG A 7 -5.24 -6.19 -8.90
N VAL A 8 -4.82 -4.92 -9.01
CA VAL A 8 -4.00 -4.45 -10.14
C VAL A 8 -2.63 -5.11 -10.10
N VAL A 9 -2.03 -5.22 -8.93
CA VAL A 9 -0.74 -5.91 -8.74
C VAL A 9 -0.82 -7.40 -9.11
N LEU A 10 -1.96 -8.05 -8.86
CA LEU A 10 -2.20 -9.44 -9.27
C LEU A 10 -2.50 -9.60 -10.77
N GLY A 11 -2.75 -8.52 -11.50
CA GLY A 11 -3.10 -8.55 -12.94
C GLY A 11 -4.58 -8.77 -13.25
N ASP A 12 -5.45 -8.91 -12.23
CA ASP A 12 -6.86 -9.29 -12.38
C ASP A 12 -7.83 -8.11 -12.57
N THR A 13 -7.37 -6.99 -13.11
CA THR A 13 -8.13 -5.71 -13.10
C THR A 13 -8.43 -5.18 -14.50
N PRO A 14 -9.56 -4.47 -14.72
CA PRO A 14 -9.81 -3.83 -16.00
C PRO A 14 -8.66 -2.91 -16.44
N PRO A 15 -8.31 -2.85 -17.74
CA PRO A 15 -7.18 -2.08 -18.25
C PRO A 15 -7.18 -0.60 -17.84
N GLN A 16 -8.37 -0.03 -17.66
CA GLN A 16 -8.59 1.35 -17.23
C GLN A 16 -7.83 1.72 -15.94
N PHE A 17 -7.67 0.78 -15.00
CA PHE A 17 -6.96 1.04 -13.75
C PHE A 17 -5.45 0.84 -13.88
N SER A 18 -4.99 -0.03 -14.78
CA SER A 18 -3.57 -0.25 -15.04
C SER A 18 -2.88 0.96 -15.67
N GLU A 19 -3.65 1.86 -16.29
CA GLU A 19 -3.13 3.14 -16.79
C GLU A 19 -2.68 4.07 -15.66
N TYR A 20 -3.34 4.02 -14.50
CA TYR A 20 -3.07 4.92 -13.38
C TYR A 20 -2.25 4.26 -12.27
N ILE A 21 -2.36 2.94 -12.10
CA ILE A 21 -1.64 2.17 -11.09
C ILE A 21 -0.61 1.30 -11.83
N ARG A 22 0.64 1.74 -11.81
CA ARG A 22 1.74 1.08 -12.54
C ARG A 22 2.83 0.60 -11.57
N PRO A 23 3.48 -0.54 -11.87
CA PRO A 23 4.70 -0.93 -11.18
C PRO A 23 5.75 0.18 -11.23
N ALA A 24 6.47 0.37 -10.13
CA ALA A 24 7.58 1.32 -10.10
C ALA A 24 8.73 0.77 -10.97
N THR A 25 9.10 1.48 -12.04
CA THR A 25 10.21 1.11 -12.94
C THR A 25 11.56 1.47 -12.36
N PHE A 26 11.61 2.52 -11.55
CA PHE A 26 12.72 2.93 -10.70
C PHE A 26 12.19 3.13 -9.29
N VAL A 27 13.07 3.14 -8.28
CA VAL A 27 12.65 3.43 -6.91
C VAL A 27 12.20 4.90 -6.84
N SER A 28 10.93 5.16 -7.18
CA SER A 28 10.33 6.49 -7.09
C SER A 28 10.29 6.89 -5.62
N PHE A 29 11.05 7.92 -5.27
CA PHE A 29 11.06 8.52 -3.95
C PHE A 29 10.46 9.93 -4.01
N PRO A 30 9.16 10.05 -3.74
CA PRO A 30 8.70 11.05 -2.77
C PRO A 30 7.66 10.40 -1.81
N ARG A 31 7.54 10.68 -0.50
CA ARG A 31 8.08 11.72 0.39
C ARG A 31 8.77 11.10 1.61
N GLY A 32 9.86 11.73 2.07
CA GLY A 32 10.49 11.53 3.38
C GLY A 32 11.46 10.34 3.45
N LEU A 33 12.75 10.61 3.26
CA LEU A 33 13.93 9.73 3.30
C LEU A 33 14.14 8.86 4.57
N ARG A 34 13.12 8.66 5.42
CA ARG A 34 13.24 7.91 6.68
C ARG A 34 12.86 6.42 6.59
N HIS A 35 12.34 5.94 5.45
CA HIS A 35 11.86 4.56 5.28
C HIS A 35 12.32 3.88 3.99
N ALA A 36 13.57 4.11 3.57
CA ALA A 36 14.14 3.43 2.40
C ALA A 36 14.48 1.95 2.69
N CYS A 37 14.87 1.62 3.93
CA CYS A 37 15.08 0.23 4.35
C CYS A 37 13.74 -0.47 4.62
N GLY A 38 13.51 -1.62 3.99
CA GLY A 38 12.38 -2.51 4.30
C GLY A 38 11.14 -2.40 3.40
N ARG A 39 11.25 -1.80 2.20
CA ARG A 39 10.16 -1.79 1.22
C ARG A 39 10.04 -3.14 0.50
N HIS A 40 8.81 -3.54 0.19
CA HIS A 40 8.51 -4.80 -0.50
C HIS A 40 8.81 -4.75 -2.01
N THR A 41 8.98 -5.90 -2.65
CA THR A 41 9.36 -6.03 -4.08
C THR A 41 8.31 -5.55 -5.07
N ARG A 42 7.03 -5.46 -4.66
CA ARG A 42 5.90 -5.05 -5.54
C ARG A 42 5.57 -3.55 -5.43
N GLN A 43 6.58 -2.68 -5.45
CA GLN A 43 6.37 -1.22 -5.38
C GLN A 43 5.60 -0.70 -6.58
N LEU A 44 4.76 0.30 -6.33
CA LEU A 44 3.98 1.02 -7.33
C LEU A 44 4.53 2.44 -7.50
N HIS A 45 4.43 2.98 -8.72
CA HIS A 45 4.79 4.36 -8.98
C HIS A 45 3.86 5.30 -8.22
N ASP A 46 4.38 6.06 -7.26
CA ASP A 46 3.63 7.10 -6.55
C ASP A 46 3.56 8.36 -7.41
N PRO A 47 2.38 8.74 -7.93
CA PRO A 47 2.25 9.96 -8.73
C PRO A 47 2.24 11.23 -7.87
N MET A 48 2.38 11.13 -6.55
CA MET A 48 2.40 12.27 -5.64
C MET A 48 3.82 12.80 -5.41
N ASP A 49 4.10 14.00 -5.90
CA ASP A 49 5.38 14.70 -5.73
C ASP A 49 5.46 15.61 -4.49
N GLY A 50 4.35 15.88 -3.78
CA GLY A 50 4.36 16.85 -2.69
C GLY A 50 3.36 17.99 -2.84
N THR A 51 3.06 18.35 -4.09
CA THR A 51 2.37 19.59 -4.46
C THR A 51 0.86 19.43 -4.67
N GLN A 52 0.36 18.19 -4.62
CA GLN A 52 -1.03 17.88 -4.91
C GLN A 52 -2.00 18.34 -3.82
N ILE A 53 -3.19 18.76 -4.25
CA ILE A 53 -4.31 19.18 -3.40
C ILE A 53 -4.72 18.04 -2.46
N ASN A 54 -5.11 18.36 -1.22
CA ASN A 54 -5.53 17.41 -0.18
C ASN A 54 -6.55 16.35 -0.63
N MET A 55 -7.40 16.69 -1.60
CA MET A 55 -8.41 15.79 -2.15
C MET A 55 -7.78 14.58 -2.87
N VAL A 56 -6.67 14.81 -3.57
CA VAL A 56 -5.92 13.76 -4.28
C VAL A 56 -5.17 12.86 -3.28
N THR A 57 -4.68 13.41 -2.17
CA THR A 57 -4.05 12.65 -1.07
C THR A 57 -5.02 11.67 -0.40
N ARG A 58 -6.33 11.96 -0.41
CA ARG A 58 -7.37 11.05 0.11
C ARG A 58 -7.97 10.11 -0.95
N SER A 59 -7.49 10.18 -2.19
CA SER A 59 -7.98 9.35 -3.29
C SER A 59 -7.28 7.98 -3.38
N VAL A 60 -7.67 7.17 -4.37
CA VAL A 60 -6.97 5.91 -4.73
C VAL A 60 -5.48 6.14 -4.96
N LEU A 61 -5.11 7.27 -5.56
CA LEU A 61 -3.72 7.60 -5.84
C LEU A 61 -2.92 7.88 -4.56
N GLY A 62 -3.55 8.49 -3.55
CA GLY A 62 -2.93 8.65 -2.23
C GLY A 62 -2.78 7.32 -1.46
N LEU A 63 -3.60 6.31 -1.76
CA LEU A 63 -3.47 4.97 -1.18
C LEU A 63 -2.31 4.16 -1.79
N VAL A 64 -1.72 4.61 -2.91
CA VAL A 64 -0.50 4.01 -3.47
C VAL A 64 0.65 4.14 -2.48
N TYR A 65 0.79 5.30 -1.84
CA TYR A 65 1.76 5.53 -0.77
C TYR A 65 1.58 4.53 0.39
N VAL A 66 0.34 4.34 0.85
CA VAL A 66 0.02 3.39 1.92
C VAL A 66 0.35 1.96 1.50
N TYR A 67 0.03 1.58 0.26
CA TYR A 67 0.34 0.26 -0.29
C TYR A 67 1.85 -0.01 -0.29
N ASN A 68 2.64 0.96 -0.74
CA ASN A 68 4.11 0.86 -0.80
C ASN A 68 4.78 0.71 0.57
N LEU A 69 4.11 1.12 1.65
CA LEU A 69 4.57 0.96 3.03
C LEU A 69 4.21 -0.39 3.65
N LEU A 70 3.42 -1.23 2.97
CA LEU A 70 3.02 -2.52 3.51
C LEU A 70 4.22 -3.49 3.57
N PRO A 71 4.26 -4.40 4.55
CA PRO A 71 5.28 -5.44 4.60
C PRO A 71 5.16 -6.43 3.43
N GLN A 72 6.28 -7.04 3.07
CA GLN A 72 6.38 -8.04 2.00
C GLN A 72 5.34 -9.16 2.14
N HIS A 73 5.23 -9.74 3.35
CA HIS A 73 4.31 -10.85 3.60
C HIS A 73 2.83 -10.49 3.46
N VAL A 74 2.48 -9.20 3.49
CA VAL A 74 1.10 -8.73 3.26
C VAL A 74 0.86 -8.65 1.77
N VAL A 75 1.81 -8.08 1.05
CA VAL A 75 1.73 -7.87 -0.40
C VAL A 75 1.91 -9.17 -1.19
N ASP A 76 2.50 -10.21 -0.59
CA ASP A 76 2.63 -11.55 -1.19
C ASP A 76 1.35 -12.40 -1.18
N CYS A 77 0.27 -11.90 -0.59
CA CYS A 77 -1.02 -12.57 -0.70
C CYS A 77 -1.38 -12.80 -2.18
N THR A 78 -1.87 -13.99 -2.51
CA THR A 78 -2.23 -14.39 -3.88
C THR A 78 -3.68 -14.06 -4.23
N SER A 79 -4.46 -13.58 -3.27
CA SER A 79 -5.84 -13.17 -3.49
C SER A 79 -6.18 -11.90 -2.72
N VAL A 80 -7.09 -11.11 -3.30
CA VAL A 80 -7.62 -9.90 -2.67
C VAL A 80 -8.28 -10.21 -1.32
N SER A 81 -9.00 -11.32 -1.22
CA SER A 81 -9.65 -11.75 0.02
C SER A 81 -8.64 -12.07 1.12
N ALA A 82 -7.56 -12.79 0.81
CA ALA A 82 -6.49 -13.07 1.77
C ALA A 82 -5.79 -11.79 2.23
N PHE A 83 -5.46 -10.91 1.27
CA PHE A 83 -4.88 -9.60 1.53
C PHE A 83 -5.75 -8.76 2.47
N GLN A 84 -7.04 -8.61 2.16
CA GLN A 84 -7.99 -7.86 2.96
C GLN A 84 -8.16 -8.46 4.36
N LYS A 85 -8.24 -9.79 4.47
CA LYS A 85 -8.34 -10.49 5.76
C LYS A 85 -7.11 -10.21 6.63
N LYS A 86 -5.91 -10.21 6.04
CA LYS A 86 -4.65 -9.95 6.75
C LYS A 86 -4.56 -8.52 7.27
N LEU A 87 -4.91 -7.53 6.42
CA LEU A 87 -4.98 -6.13 6.83
C LEU A 87 -5.99 -5.90 7.95
N GLN A 88 -7.19 -6.45 7.82
CA GLN A 88 -8.23 -6.33 8.85
C GLN A 88 -7.83 -7.04 10.14
N GLY A 89 -7.16 -8.19 10.04
CA GLY A 89 -6.61 -8.92 11.18
C GLY A 89 -5.61 -8.07 11.97
N GLY A 90 -4.62 -7.49 11.28
CA GLY A 90 -3.66 -6.56 11.89
C GLY A 90 -4.34 -5.35 12.52
N ALA A 91 -5.30 -4.75 11.82
CA ALA A 91 -6.06 -3.60 12.33
C ALA A 91 -6.81 -3.92 13.63
N LYS A 92 -7.48 -5.09 13.66
CA LYS A 92 -8.20 -5.56 14.85
C LYS A 92 -7.24 -5.90 16.00
N ALA A 93 -6.10 -6.51 15.71
CA ALA A 93 -5.10 -6.86 16.72
C ALA A 93 -4.55 -5.60 17.40
N ALA A 94 -4.15 -4.59 16.62
CA ALA A 94 -3.66 -3.32 17.16
C ALA A 94 -4.73 -2.58 17.98
N ALA A 95 -5.96 -2.51 17.47
CA ALA A 95 -7.08 -1.89 18.17
C ALA A 95 -7.35 -2.59 19.52
N ARG A 96 -7.27 -3.92 19.58
CA ARG A 96 -7.46 -4.69 20.83
C ARG A 96 -6.30 -4.53 21.80
N ALA A 97 -5.08 -4.39 21.29
CA ALA A 97 -3.89 -4.20 22.10
C ALA A 97 -3.73 -2.75 22.63
N GLY A 98 -4.63 -1.83 22.26
CA GLY A 98 -4.53 -0.42 22.65
C GLY A 98 -3.30 0.28 22.07
N HIS A 99 -2.70 -0.28 21.01
CA HIS A 99 -1.50 0.30 20.40
C HIS A 99 -1.84 1.65 19.76
N GLU A 100 -1.28 2.73 20.31
CA GLU A 100 -1.40 4.07 19.72
C GLU A 100 -0.60 4.20 18.41
N TRP A 101 0.44 3.37 18.24
CA TRP A 101 1.34 3.45 17.10
C TRP A 101 1.02 2.46 15.97
N TRP A 102 0.20 2.94 15.04
CA TRP A 102 -0.26 2.19 13.86
C TRP A 102 0.85 1.79 12.86
N GLY A 103 2.08 2.30 13.01
CA GLY A 103 3.21 2.04 12.11
C GLY A 103 3.83 0.64 12.24
N GLU A 104 3.59 -0.06 13.35
CA GLU A 104 4.14 -1.40 13.62
C GLU A 104 3.13 -2.53 13.41
N LEU A 105 1.89 -2.17 13.09
CA LEU A 105 0.70 -3.01 13.04
C LEU A 105 0.81 -4.27 12.18
N LEU A 106 1.67 -4.25 11.16
CA LEU A 106 1.86 -5.35 10.23
C LEU A 106 3.29 -5.92 10.29
N ARG A 107 4.17 -5.44 11.17
CA ARG A 107 5.57 -5.89 11.21
C ARG A 107 5.77 -7.23 11.95
N SER A 108 4.87 -7.59 12.86
CA SER A 108 4.98 -8.76 13.74
C SER A 108 4.31 -10.03 13.19
N GLY A 109 4.28 -10.20 11.87
CA GLY A 109 3.65 -11.33 11.17
C GLY A 109 4.66 -12.42 10.82
#